data_AF-A0AAU1WP47-F1
#
_entry.id   AF-A0AAU1WP47-F1
#
_cell.length_a   1.000
_cell.length_b   1.000
_cell.length_c   1.000
_cell.angle_alpha   90.00
_cell.angle_beta   90.00
_cell.angle_gamma   90.00
#
_symmetry.space_group_name_H-M   'P 1'
#
loop_
_entity.id
_entity.type
_entity.pdbx_description
1 polymer ?
#
loop_
_entity_poly.entity_id
_entity_poly.type
_entity_poly.pdbx_seq_one_letter_code
_entity_poly.pdbx_strand_id
1 'polypeptide(L)'
;MAISSSPHTDAPHDVGPTGATRAPSAEPSIGELVGEISEDLTRLVRSEIELAKAEVKQEATRAGKAAGMLAGSGYAGHLVLLMGSLAAVFGLAHLVDLAWAALIVTAIWALVGAVLLVTGRKRMGAVQVKPERTTEALKEDAQWVRNRTN
;
A
#
# COMPACT_ATOMS: atom_id res chain seq x y z
N MET A 1 -36.55 -22.51 33.69
CA MET A 1 -36.41 -21.66 34.89
C MET A 1 -35.76 -20.36 34.45
N ALA A 2 -36.35 -19.17 34.48
CA ALA A 2 -37.72 -18.70 34.63
C ALA A 2 -37.81 -17.44 33.75
N ILE A 3 -38.76 -17.42 32.83
CA ILE A 3 -39.09 -16.23 32.02
C ILE A 3 -39.96 -15.33 32.90
N SER A 4 -39.41 -14.18 33.28
CA SER A 4 -40.11 -13.15 34.05
C SER A 4 -41.06 -12.38 33.14
N SER A 5 -42.34 -12.75 33.14
CA SER A 5 -43.42 -11.98 32.52
C SER A 5 -43.87 -10.87 33.47
N SER A 6 -43.54 -9.62 33.15
CA SER A 6 -44.10 -8.45 33.84
C SER A 6 -45.54 -8.20 33.35
N PRO A 7 -46.49 -7.84 34.25
CA PRO A 7 -47.85 -7.47 33.85
C PRO A 7 -47.86 -6.07 33.23
N HIS A 8 -48.36 -5.98 32.00
CA HIS A 8 -48.62 -4.70 31.34
C HIS A 8 -50.00 -4.20 31.80
N THR A 9 -50.00 -3.12 32.59
CA THR A 9 -51.20 -2.44 33.08
C THR A 9 -51.82 -1.61 31.95
N ASP A 10 -53.01 -1.99 31.50
CA ASP A 10 -53.85 -1.17 30.61
C ASP A 10 -54.33 0.07 31.36
N ALA A 11 -53.75 1.22 31.03
CA ALA A 11 -54.30 2.53 31.37
C ALA A 11 -55.29 2.96 30.26
N PRO A 12 -56.38 3.67 30.60
CA PRO A 12 -57.39 4.07 29.62
C PRO A 12 -56.81 4.99 28.55
N HIS A 13 -57.00 4.60 27.29
CA HIS A 13 -56.69 5.42 26.12
C HIS A 13 -57.57 6.68 26.12
N ASP A 14 -56.97 7.80 26.50
CA ASP A 14 -57.52 9.13 26.31
C ASP A 14 -57.51 9.47 24.81
N VAL A 15 -58.64 9.27 24.15
CA VAL A 15 -58.90 9.76 22.79
C VAL A 15 -59.16 11.25 22.84
N GLY A 16 -58.08 12.03 22.90
CA GLY A 16 -58.11 13.47 22.72
C GLY A 16 -58.67 13.85 21.35
N PRO A 17 -59.36 15.01 21.23
CA PRO A 17 -60.10 15.39 20.05
C PRO A 17 -59.18 15.50 18.82
N THR A 18 -59.57 14.76 17.79
CA THR A 18 -59.13 14.86 16.40
C THR A 18 -59.20 16.32 15.95
N GLY A 19 -58.05 16.97 15.73
CA GLY A 19 -58.07 18.38 15.33
C GLY A 19 -56.76 19.14 15.41
N ALA A 20 -55.62 18.52 15.12
CA ALA A 20 -54.44 19.27 14.70
C ALA A 20 -54.25 19.01 13.21
N THR A 21 -54.68 19.97 12.40
CA THR A 21 -54.42 20.12 10.97
C THR A 21 -53.01 19.62 10.64
N ARG A 22 -52.88 18.41 10.10
CA ARG A 22 -51.69 18.03 9.34
C ARG A 22 -51.71 18.96 8.14
N ALA A 23 -50.88 20.01 8.20
CA ALA A 23 -50.63 20.88 7.07
C ALA A 23 -50.40 19.98 5.84
N PRO A 24 -50.97 20.30 4.67
CA PRO A 24 -50.77 19.49 3.48
C PRO A 24 -49.26 19.31 3.31
N SER A 25 -48.81 18.05 3.32
CA SER A 25 -47.45 17.72 2.93
C SER A 25 -47.31 18.21 1.49
N ALA A 26 -46.75 19.40 1.33
CA ALA A 26 -46.38 19.95 0.04
C ALA A 26 -45.50 18.90 -0.62
N GLU A 27 -45.91 18.41 -1.79
CA GLU A 27 -45.04 17.53 -2.57
C GLU A 27 -43.72 18.27 -2.79
N PRO A 28 -42.57 17.62 -2.54
CA PRO A 28 -41.27 18.27 -2.68
C PRO A 28 -41.19 18.86 -4.09
N SER A 29 -40.83 20.14 -4.16
CA SER A 29 -40.72 20.81 -5.44
C SER A 29 -39.59 20.16 -6.26
N ILE A 30 -39.69 20.18 -7.59
CA ILE A 30 -38.63 19.62 -8.48
C ILE A 30 -37.25 20.22 -8.15
N GLY A 31 -37.19 21.47 -7.71
CA GLY A 31 -35.94 22.10 -7.27
C GLY A 31 -35.36 21.51 -5.99
N GLU A 32 -36.21 21.02 -5.09
CA GLU A 32 -35.83 20.39 -3.82
C GLU A 32 -35.30 18.97 -4.04
N LEU A 33 -35.95 18.20 -4.92
CA LEU A 33 -35.48 16.88 -5.37
C LEU A 33 -34.11 16.94 -6.08
N VAL A 34 -33.90 17.94 -6.95
CA VAL A 34 -32.61 18.14 -7.63
C VAL A 34 -31.52 18.54 -6.64
N GLY A 35 -31.86 19.32 -5.61
CA GLY A 35 -30.96 19.67 -4.51
C GLY A 35 -30.53 18.43 -3.71
N GLU A 36 -31.48 17.58 -3.34
CA GLU A 36 -31.24 16.33 -2.59
C GLU A 36 -30.35 15.35 -3.37
N ILE A 37 -30.63 15.12 -4.66
CA ILE A 37 -29.80 14.28 -5.53
C ILE A 37 -28.38 14.85 -5.66
N SER A 38 -28.23 16.17 -5.81
CA SER A 38 -26.92 16.82 -5.92
C SER A 38 -26.11 16.67 -4.63
N GLU A 39 -26.78 16.75 -3.48
CA GLU A 39 -26.16 16.53 -2.18
C GLU A 39 -25.73 15.07 -2.00
N ASP A 40 -26.56 14.11 -2.39
CA ASP A 40 -26.25 12.68 -2.33
C ASP A 40 -25.08 12.29 -3.25
N LEU A 41 -25.03 12.84 -4.46
CA LEU A 41 -23.89 12.66 -5.37
C LEU A 41 -22.61 13.23 -4.77
N THR A 42 -22.69 14.41 -4.15
CA THR A 42 -21.55 15.03 -3.46
C THR A 42 -21.07 14.17 -2.29
N ARG A 43 -22.00 13.56 -1.54
CA ARG A 43 -21.70 12.62 -0.46
C ARG A 43 -21.04 11.33 -0.97
N LEU A 44 -21.50 10.78 -2.10
CA LEU A 44 -20.93 9.60 -2.73
C LEU A 44 -19.50 9.84 -3.22
N VAL A 45 -19.28 10.93 -3.97
CA VAL A 45 -17.93 11.27 -4.45
C VAL A 45 -16.97 11.47 -3.26
N ARG A 46 -17.42 12.14 -2.21
CA ARG A 46 -16.62 12.29 -0.99
C ARG A 46 -16.32 10.94 -0.33
N SER A 47 -17.27 10.02 -0.29
CA SER A 47 -17.05 8.70 0.33
C SER A 47 -16.12 7.82 -0.48
N GLU A 48 -16.20 7.83 -1.82
CA GLU A 48 -15.25 7.13 -2.69
C GLU A 48 -13.83 7.68 -2.54
N ILE A 49 -13.67 9.00 -2.40
CA ILE A 49 -12.38 9.61 -2.12
C ILE A 49 -11.84 9.13 -0.76
N GLU A 50 -12.66 9.09 0.28
CA GLU A 50 -12.24 8.61 1.60
C GLU A 50 -11.92 7.11 1.59
N LEU A 51 -12.66 6.30 0.83
CA LEU A 51 -12.36 4.89 0.62
C LEU A 51 -11.03 4.70 -0.10
N ALA A 52 -10.82 5.40 -1.22
CA ALA A 52 -9.57 5.34 -1.98
C ALA A 52 -8.37 5.77 -1.13
N LYS A 53 -8.53 6.82 -0.31
CA LYS A 53 -7.50 7.22 0.67
C LYS A 53 -7.23 6.11 1.69
N ALA A 54 -8.27 5.45 2.20
CA ALA A 54 -8.12 4.36 3.16
C ALA A 54 -7.39 3.16 2.54
N GLU A 55 -7.74 2.78 1.31
CA GLU A 55 -7.10 1.70 0.57
C GLU A 55 -5.63 2.01 0.27
N VAL A 56 -5.32 3.20 -0.24
CA VAL A 56 -3.94 3.65 -0.47
C VAL A 56 -3.15 3.65 0.84
N LYS A 57 -3.71 4.12 1.95
CA LYS A 57 -3.05 4.09 3.26
C LYS A 57 -2.79 2.66 3.74
N GLN A 58 -3.75 1.76 3.53
CA GLN A 58 -3.60 0.36 3.89
C GLN A 58 -2.50 -0.31 3.06
N GLU A 59 -2.51 -0.11 1.75
CA GLU A 59 -1.49 -0.65 0.84
C GLU A 59 -0.11 -0.05 1.12
N ALA A 60 -0.01 1.27 1.34
CA ALA A 60 1.25 1.91 1.73
C ALA A 60 1.79 1.35 3.05
N THR A 61 0.93 1.06 4.02
CA THR A 61 1.33 0.46 5.30
C THR A 61 1.83 -0.98 5.09
N ARG A 62 1.15 -1.77 4.27
CA ARG A 62 1.55 -3.15 3.95
C ARG A 62 2.89 -3.16 3.21
N ALA A 63 3.03 -2.34 2.18
CA ALA A 63 4.28 -2.16 1.43
C ALA A 63 5.41 -1.68 2.34
N GLY A 64 5.14 -0.71 3.22
CA GLY A 64 6.12 -0.20 4.19
C GLY A 64 6.60 -1.26 5.17
N LYS A 65 5.69 -2.09 5.70
CA LYS A 65 6.07 -3.24 6.55
C LYS A 65 6.91 -4.25 5.78
N ALA A 66 6.51 -4.60 4.56
CA ALA A 66 7.26 -5.52 3.71
C ALA A 66 8.67 -5.00 3.40
N ALA A 67 8.79 -3.73 2.99
CA ALA A 67 10.07 -3.07 2.78
C ALA A 67 10.93 -3.04 4.04
N GLY A 68 10.33 -2.74 5.21
CA GLY A 68 11.00 -2.79 6.50
C GLY A 68 11.52 -4.18 6.86
N MET A 69 10.72 -5.24 6.64
CA MET A 69 11.15 -6.62 6.87
C MET A 69 12.26 -7.04 5.91
N LEU A 70 12.19 -6.65 4.64
CA LEU A 70 13.25 -6.95 3.66
C LEU A 70 14.55 -6.21 4.00
N ALA A 71 14.48 -4.93 4.38
CA ALA A 71 15.64 -4.18 4.83
C ALA A 71 16.24 -4.79 6.10
N GLY A 72 15.40 -5.12 7.08
CA GLY A 72 15.82 -5.78 8.32
C GLY A 72 16.44 -7.16 8.08
N SER A 73 15.86 -7.97 7.17
CA SER A 73 16.41 -9.26 6.77
C SER A 73 17.75 -9.12 6.06
N GLY A 74 17.89 -8.14 5.15
CA GLY A 74 19.15 -7.83 4.49
C GLY A 74 20.24 -7.44 5.48
N TYR A 75 19.91 -6.59 6.46
CA TYR A 75 20.82 -6.22 7.53
C TYR A 75 21.19 -7.43 8.40
N ALA A 76 20.21 -8.16 8.93
CA ALA A 76 20.47 -9.36 9.73
C ALA A 76 21.33 -10.39 8.98
N GLY A 77 21.05 -10.62 7.70
CA GLY A 77 21.86 -11.46 6.82
C GLY A 77 23.30 -10.96 6.68
N HIS A 78 23.50 -9.66 6.50
CA HIS A 78 24.84 -9.06 6.49
C HIS A 78 25.60 -9.32 7.80
N LEU A 79 24.94 -9.19 8.95
CA LEU A 79 25.56 -9.44 10.26
C LEU A 79 25.91 -10.92 10.43
N VAL A 80 25.05 -11.84 9.98
CA VAL A 80 25.35 -13.28 9.96
C VAL A 80 26.59 -13.56 9.11
N LEU A 81 26.70 -12.94 7.94
CA LEU A 81 27.88 -13.10 7.08
C LEU A 81 29.16 -12.56 7.74
N LEU A 82 29.09 -11.40 8.40
CA LEU A 82 30.22 -10.83 9.13
C LEU A 82 30.67 -11.73 10.29
N MET A 83 29.74 -12.12 11.17
CA MET A 83 30.05 -12.97 12.32
C MET A 83 30.47 -14.38 11.88
N GLY A 84 29.82 -14.93 10.85
CA GLY A 84 30.17 -16.20 10.25
C GLY A 84 31.56 -16.18 9.61
N SER A 85 31.96 -15.08 8.98
CA SER A 85 33.32 -14.92 8.44
C SER A 85 34.36 -14.90 9.56
N LEU A 86 34.08 -14.19 10.65
CA LEU A 86 34.97 -14.15 11.80
C LEU A 86 35.09 -15.53 12.47
N ALA A 87 33.96 -16.22 12.64
CA ALA A 87 33.93 -17.59 13.14
C ALA A 87 34.69 -18.55 12.20
N ALA A 88 34.57 -18.39 10.88
CA ALA A 88 35.32 -19.18 9.92
C ALA A 88 36.83 -18.92 10.02
N VAL A 89 37.26 -17.67 10.17
CA VAL A 89 38.69 -17.34 10.37
C VAL A 89 39.22 -18.00 11.64
N PHE A 90 38.54 -17.85 12.77
CA PHE A 90 38.97 -18.48 14.03
C PHE A 90 38.93 -20.01 13.98
N GLY A 91 37.89 -20.58 13.35
CA GLY A 91 37.80 -22.03 13.14
C GLY A 91 38.94 -22.56 12.29
N LEU A 92 39.27 -21.88 11.19
CA LEU A 92 40.34 -22.28 10.29
C LEU A 92 41.73 -22.04 10.90
N ALA A 93 41.86 -21.08 11.82
CA ALA A 93 43.09 -20.82 12.56
C ALA A 93 43.53 -21.97 13.48
N HIS A 94 42.67 -22.97 13.71
CA HIS A 94 43.07 -24.22 14.37
C HIS A 94 43.85 -25.18 13.43
N LEU A 95 43.74 -24.98 12.12
CA LEU A 95 44.37 -25.83 11.10
C LEU A 95 45.56 -25.14 10.41
N VAL A 96 45.52 -23.80 10.32
CA VAL A 96 46.54 -22.97 9.70
C VAL A 96 46.83 -21.74 10.57
N ASP A 97 47.92 -21.02 10.30
CA ASP A 97 48.17 -19.74 10.99
C ASP A 97 47.02 -18.73 10.74
N LEU A 98 46.75 -17.89 11.75
CA LEU A 98 45.66 -16.92 11.72
C LEU A 98 45.70 -15.99 10.50
N ALA A 99 46.89 -15.57 10.06
CA ALA A 99 47.02 -14.71 8.89
C ALA A 99 46.59 -15.43 7.61
N TRP A 100 46.96 -16.71 7.47
CA TRP A 100 46.55 -17.54 6.33
C TRP A 100 45.06 -17.87 6.37
N ALA A 101 44.49 -18.11 7.55
CA ALA A 101 43.05 -18.28 7.72
C ALA A 101 42.27 -17.05 7.25
N ALA A 102 42.69 -15.86 7.69
CA ALA A 102 42.09 -14.59 7.28
C ALA A 102 42.21 -14.34 5.77
N LEU A 103 43.37 -14.64 5.17
CA LEU A 103 43.58 -14.51 3.72
C LEU A 103 42.67 -15.45 2.92
N ILE A 104 42.50 -16.70 3.35
CA ILE A 104 41.62 -17.67 2.68
C ILE A 104 40.18 -17.18 2.68
N VAL A 105 39.64 -16.78 3.84
CA VAL A 105 38.26 -16.27 3.93
C VAL A 105 38.07 -14.99 3.12
N THR A 106 39.08 -14.11 3.12
CA THR A 106 39.09 -12.90 2.28
C THR A 106 39.06 -13.23 0.78
N ALA A 107 39.86 -14.21 0.34
CA ALA A 107 39.89 -14.64 -1.05
C ALA A 107 38.54 -15.23 -1.50
N ILE A 108 37.85 -15.96 -0.63
CA ILE A 108 36.49 -16.45 -0.89
C ILE A 108 35.52 -15.28 -1.11
N TRP A 109 35.54 -14.27 -0.23
CA TRP A 109 34.69 -13.08 -0.40
C TRP A 109 35.05 -12.26 -1.64
N ALA A 110 36.32 -12.15 -1.99
CA ALA A 110 36.76 -11.50 -3.22
C ALA A 110 36.20 -12.21 -4.46
N LEU A 111 36.21 -13.55 -4.48
CA LEU A 111 35.63 -14.34 -5.56
C LEU A 111 34.11 -14.15 -5.65
N VAL A 112 33.40 -14.22 -4.51
CA VAL A 112 31.95 -13.95 -4.45
C VAL A 112 31.65 -12.55 -4.98
N GLY A 113 32.40 -11.53 -4.52
CA GLY A 113 32.27 -10.15 -4.97
C GLY A 113 32.50 -9.98 -6.48
N ALA A 114 33.52 -10.64 -7.03
CA ALA A 114 33.78 -10.61 -8.47
C ALA A 114 32.62 -11.22 -9.28
N VAL A 115 32.08 -12.36 -8.86
CA VAL A 115 30.93 -13.00 -9.51
C VAL A 115 29.69 -12.12 -9.45
N LEU A 116 29.42 -11.52 -8.28
CA LEU A 116 28.28 -10.61 -8.08
C LEU A 116 28.42 -9.36 -8.96
N LEU A 117 29.62 -8.76 -9.02
CA LEU A 117 29.89 -7.59 -9.85
C LEU A 117 29.66 -7.90 -11.34
N VAL A 118 30.20 -9.00 -11.85
CA VAL A 118 30.04 -9.41 -13.26
C VAL A 118 28.57 -9.70 -13.57
N THR A 119 27.89 -10.46 -12.72
CA THR A 119 26.48 -10.82 -12.93
C THR A 119 25.57 -9.60 -12.83
N GLY A 120 25.82 -8.71 -11.86
CA GLY A 120 25.10 -7.46 -11.69
C GLY A 120 25.23 -6.56 -12.92
N ARG A 121 26.46 -6.38 -13.43
CA ARG A 121 26.70 -5.61 -14.66
C ARG A 121 25.98 -6.18 -15.87
N LYS A 122 26.00 -7.52 -16.04
CA LYS A 122 25.27 -8.19 -17.13
C LYS A 122 23.76 -7.96 -17.03
N ARG A 123 23.19 -8.08 -15.83
CA ARG A 123 21.75 -7.87 -15.60
C ARG A 123 21.35 -6.42 -15.81
N MET A 124 22.13 -5.45 -15.34
CA MET A 124 21.86 -4.02 -15.58
C MET A 124 21.84 -3.68 -17.08
N GLY A 125 22.72 -4.29 -17.88
CA GLY A 125 22.71 -4.12 -19.34
C GLY A 125 21.47 -4.73 -20.02
N ALA A 126 20.79 -5.68 -19.40
CA ALA A 126 19.60 -6.33 -19.92
C ALA A 126 18.29 -5.61 -19.54
N VAL A 127 18.31 -4.71 -18.55
CA VAL A 127 17.13 -3.93 -18.17
C VAL A 127 16.99 -2.76 -19.15
N GLN A 128 16.20 -2.92 -20.21
CA GLN A 128 15.76 -1.81 -21.04
C GLN A 128 14.72 -0.98 -20.28
N VAL A 129 15.17 0.06 -19.57
CA VAL A 129 14.29 1.08 -18.95
C VAL A 129 13.82 2.12 -20.00
N LYS A 130 13.61 1.69 -21.25
CA LYS A 130 12.91 2.51 -22.24
C LYS A 130 11.56 1.85 -22.47
N PRO A 131 10.48 2.40 -21.91
CA PRO A 131 9.13 2.05 -22.34
C PRO A 131 8.98 2.52 -23.79
N GLU A 132 9.37 1.68 -24.77
CA GLU A 132 9.38 2.07 -26.18
C GLU A 132 8.01 2.62 -26.59
N ARG A 133 6.95 1.94 -26.15
CA ARG A 133 5.55 2.32 -26.40
C ARG A 133 5.15 3.66 -25.78
N THR A 134 5.62 3.98 -24.58
CA THR A 134 5.30 5.26 -23.92
C THR A 134 6.09 6.39 -24.55
N THR A 135 7.32 6.14 -24.98
CA THR A 135 8.12 7.16 -25.69
C THR A 135 7.63 7.41 -27.11
N GLU A 136 7.06 6.41 -27.78
CA GLU A 136 6.43 6.58 -29.10
C GLU A 136 5.12 7.36 -28.98
N ALA A 137 4.24 7.00 -28.04
CA ALA A 137 3.01 7.74 -27.79
C ALA A 137 3.27 9.21 -27.43
N LEU A 138 4.25 9.49 -26.55
CA LEU A 138 4.64 10.86 -26.20
C LEU A 138 5.25 11.63 -27.37
N LYS A 139 5.93 10.96 -28.32
CA LYS A 139 6.45 11.59 -29.54
C LYS A 139 5.34 11.91 -30.53
N GLU A 140 4.37 11.03 -30.69
CA GLU A 140 3.22 11.20 -31.56
C GLU A 140 2.34 12.37 -31.06
N ASP A 141 2.06 12.41 -29.75
CA ASP A 141 1.33 13.51 -29.10
C ASP A 141 2.06 14.84 -29.27
N ALA A 142 3.39 14.86 -29.08
CA ALA A 142 4.21 16.06 -29.25
C ALA A 142 4.36 16.49 -30.72
N GLN A 143 4.21 15.57 -31.68
CA GLN A 143 4.18 15.89 -33.11
C GLN A 143 2.81 16.46 -33.51
N TRP A 144 1.72 15.90 -33.00
CA TRP A 144 0.37 16.39 -33.26
C TRP A 144 0.17 17.83 -32.77
N VAL A 145 0.67 18.17 -31.58
CA VAL A 145 0.60 19.54 -31.04
C VAL A 145 1.40 20.53 -31.91
N ARG A 146 2.56 20.12 -32.43
CA ARG A 146 3.48 20.97 -33.20
C ARG A 146 2.99 21.26 -34.61
N ASN A 147 2.27 20.32 -35.22
CA ASN A 147 1.62 20.51 -36.51
C ASN A 147 0.38 21.41 -36.44
N ARG A 148 -0.17 21.65 -35.25
CA ARG A 148 -1.36 22.51 -35.07
C ARG A 148 -1.04 24.01 -34.97
N THR A 149 0.24 24.34 -34.81
CA THR A 149 0.73 25.71 -34.57
C THR A 149 1.48 26.32 -35.77
N ASN A 150 1.49 25.66 -36.93
CA ASN A 150 1.91 26.19 -38.23
C ASN A 150 0.72 26.15 -39.19
#